data_AF-A0A3Q1HBD6-F1
#
_entry.id   AF-A0A3Q1HBD6-F1
#
_cell.length_a   1.000
_cell.length_b   1.000
_cell.length_c   1.000
_cell.angle_alpha   90.00
_cell.angle_beta   90.00
_cell.angle_gamma   90.00
#
_symmetry.space_group_name_H-M   'P 1'
#
loop_
_entity.id
_entity.type
_entity.pdbx_description
1 polymer ?
#
loop_
_entity_poly.entity_id
_entity_poly.type
_entity_poly.pdbx_seq_one_letter_code
_entity_poly.pdbx_strand_id
1 'polypeptide(L)' 'MDALTTNGVLVMHPRHGFSQDSKPGLWREISVCGNVFTLRETRSAQQRGKMVGDVHSHTQTHAN' A
#
# COMPACT_ATOMS: atom_id res chain seq x y z
N MET A 1 -12.99 12.14 7.05
CA MET A 1 -11.84 12.01 7.98
C MET A 1 -11.15 10.71 7.64
N ASP A 2 -9.81 10.69 7.53
CA ASP A 2 -9.04 9.48 7.19
C ASP A 2 -8.06 9.13 8.31
N ALA A 3 -7.73 7.85 8.47
CA ALA A 3 -6.88 7.33 9.55
C ALA A 3 -6.17 6.03 9.15
N LEU A 4 -5.11 5.69 9.89
CA LEU A 4 -4.45 4.39 9.79
C LEU A 4 -4.86 3.50 10.97
N THR A 5 -4.97 2.20 10.74
CA THR A 5 -5.21 1.24 11.84
C THR A 5 -3.95 1.09 12.70
N THR A 6 -4.07 0.63 13.95
CA THR A 6 -2.95 0.54 14.90
C THR A 6 -1.72 -0.15 14.29
N ASN A 7 -1.95 -1.31 13.68
CA ASN A 7 -0.88 -2.05 13.03
C ASN A 7 -0.75 -1.71 11.55
N GLY A 8 -1.79 -1.20 10.87
CA GLY A 8 -1.77 -0.90 9.43
C GLY A 8 -2.24 -2.07 8.56
N VAL A 9 -2.61 -1.78 7.31
CA VAL A 9 -2.83 -2.78 6.25
C VAL A 9 -1.78 -2.53 5.17
N LEU A 10 -1.00 -3.54 4.81
CA LEU A 10 0.07 -3.41 3.83
C LEU A 10 -0.32 -4.08 2.52
N VAL A 11 -0.11 -3.39 1.41
CA VAL A 11 -0.36 -3.89 0.06
C VAL A 11 0.91 -3.72 -0.78
N MET A 12 1.20 -4.72 -1.61
CA MET A 12 2.26 -4.68 -2.61
C MET A 12 1.68 -5.13 -3.94
N HIS A 13 1.85 -4.28 -4.96
CA HIS A 13 1.50 -4.64 -6.34
C HIS A 13 2.79 -5.04 -7.06
N PRO A 14 2.88 -6.25 -7.62
CA PRO A 14 4.04 -6.66 -8.41
C PRO A 14 4.26 -5.70 -9.59
N ARG A 15 5.52 -5.46 -9.92
CA ARG A 15 5.89 -4.71 -11.13
C ARG A 15 5.53 -5.56 -12.34
N HIS A 16 4.91 -4.93 -13.34
CA HIS A 16 4.47 -5.57 -14.59
C HIS A 16 3.35 -6.61 -14.43
N GLY A 17 2.55 -6.53 -13.36
CA GLY A 17 1.40 -7.43 -13.15
C GLY A 17 1.80 -8.80 -12.58
N PHE A 18 0.92 -9.79 -12.65
CA PHE A 18 1.20 -11.17 -12.24
C PHE A 18 1.57 -12.02 -13.46
N SER A 19 2.88 -12.20 -13.68
CA SER A 19 3.48 -12.94 -14.79
C SER A 19 4.74 -13.66 -14.28
N GLN A 20 5.32 -14.54 -15.10
CA GLN A 20 6.50 -15.31 -14.72
C GLN A 20 7.71 -14.42 -14.36
N ASP A 21 7.83 -13.25 -14.99
CA ASP A 21 8.95 -12.32 -14.80
C ASP A 21 8.65 -11.22 -13.78
N SER A 22 7.54 -11.35 -13.05
CA SER A 22 7.09 -10.33 -12.12
C SER A 22 8.06 -10.14 -10.96
N LYS A 23 8.39 -8.88 -10.71
CA LYS A 23 9.26 -8.47 -9.61
C LYS A 23 8.42 -7.86 -8.50
N PRO A 24 8.80 -8.04 -7.22
CA PRO A 24 8.07 -7.43 -6.12
C PRO A 24 8.05 -5.89 -6.27
N GLY A 25 6.87 -5.31 -6.02
CA GLY A 25 6.72 -3.87 -5.90
C GLY A 25 7.16 -3.35 -4.54
N LEU A 26 6.89 -2.06 -4.31
CA LEU A 26 7.06 -1.47 -2.99
C LEU A 26 5.83 -1.78 -2.14
N TRP A 27 6.06 -2.10 -0.87
CA TRP A 27 4.99 -2.13 0.12
C TRP A 27 4.50 -0.72 0.42
N ARG A 28 3.18 -0.59 0.54
CA ARG A 28 2.48 0.63 0.92
C ARG A 28 1.51 0.33 2.04
N GLU A 29 1.31 1.33 2.88
CA GLU A 29 0.29 1.28 3.92
C GLU A 29 -0.99 1.92 3.39
N ILE A 30 -2.12 1.25 3.61
CA ILE A 30 -3.43 1.71 3.15
C ILE A 30 -4.22 2.24 4.34
N SER A 31 -4.79 3.42 4.19
CA SER A 31 -5.67 4.01 5.19
C SER A 31 -7.08 3.43 5.16
N VAL A 32 -7.88 3.75 6.18
CA VAL A 32 -9.27 3.32 6.28
C VAL A 32 -10.10 3.80 5.09
N CYS A 33 -9.82 4.98 4.55
CA CYS A 33 -10.49 5.50 3.36
C CYS A 33 -9.82 5.09 2.03
N GLY A 34 -8.77 4.27 2.06
CA GLY A 34 -8.11 3.76 0.85
C GLY A 34 -6.98 4.63 0.30
N ASN A 35 -6.56 5.68 1.00
CA ASN A 35 -5.40 6.48 0.59
C ASN A 35 -4.10 5.68 0.77
N VAL A 36 -3.13 5.93 -0.11
CA VAL A 36 -1.87 5.21 -0.16
C VAL A 36 -0.77 6.00 0.56
N PHE A 37 -0.09 5.36 1.50
CA PHE A 37 1.03 5.90 2.25
C PHE A 37 2.30 5.05 2.06
N THR A 38 3.48 5.66 2.20
CA THR A 38 4.71 4.91 2.42
C THR A 38 4.64 4.16 3.74
N LEU A 39 5.54 3.19 3.93
CA LEU A 39 5.67 2.53 5.24
C LEU A 39 6.03 3.54 6.33
N ARG A 40 5.61 3.23 7.55
CA ARG A 40 6.16 3.80 8.78
C ARG A 40 7.60 3.32 8.97
N GLU A 41 8.36 3.99 9.85
CA GLU A 41 9.74 3.58 10.18
C GLU A 41 9.79 2.17 10.77
N THR A 42 8.85 1.85 11.67
CA THR A 42 8.64 0.51 12.23
C THR A 42 7.17 0.14 12.21
N ARG A 43 6.86 -1.16 12.23
CA ARG A 43 5.48 -1.64 12.30
C ARG A 43 4.82 -1.09 13.57
N SER A 44 3.60 -0.58 13.43
CA SER A 44 2.81 -0.02 14.53
C SER A 44 3.35 1.28 15.15
N ALA A 45 4.37 1.91 14.57
CA ALA A 45 4.81 3.24 14.98
C ALA A 45 3.65 4.24 14.94
N GLN A 46 3.57 5.18 15.89
CA GLN A 46 2.52 6.19 15.89
C GLN A 46 2.64 7.17 14.71
N GLN A 47 3.87 7.38 14.23
CA GLN A 47 4.14 8.24 13.09
C GLN A 47 3.80 7.52 11.79
N ARG A 48 2.88 8.11 11.03
CA ARG A 48 2.50 7.63 9.70
C ARG A 48 3.60 7.89 8.66
N GLY A 49 3.61 7.09 7.59
CA GLY A 49 4.40 7.38 6.40
C GLY A 49 3.91 8.61 5.63
N LYS A 50 4.59 8.94 4.53
CA LYS A 50 4.21 10.03 3.63
C LYS A 50 3.09 9.57 2.69
N MET A 51 2.10 10.43 2.47
CA MET A 51 1.04 10.15 1.48
C MET A 51 1.62 10.15 0.06
N VAL A 52 1.21 9.17 -0.75
CA VAL A 52 1.69 8.98 -2.12
C VAL A 52 0.66 9.54 -3.10
N GLY A 53 0.69 10.86 -3.34
CA GLY A 53 -0.16 11.53 -4.33
C GLY A 53 -1.67 11.24 -4.20
N ASP A 54 -2.45 11.59 -5.22
CA ASP A 54 -3.90 11.33 -5.28
C ASP A 54 -4.20 9.91 -5.79
N VAL A 55 -3.44 8.92 -5.28
CA VAL A 55 -3.59 7.52 -5.64
C VAL A 55 -4.43 6.84 -4.57
N HIS A 56 -5.59 6.33 -4.97
CA HIS A 56 -6.42 5.47 -4.14
C HIS A 56 -6.07 4.01 -4.40
N SER A 57 -6.12 3.18 -3.36
CA SER A 57 -5.86 1.76 -3.49
C SER A 57 -6.92 1.10 -4.36
N HIS A 58 -6.49 0.58 -5.51
CA HIS A 58 -7.29 -0.32 -6.34
C HIS A 58 -6.62 -1.69 -6.32
N THR A 59 -7.32 -2.71 -5.85
CA THR A 59 -6.87 -4.10 -6.00
C THR A 59 -7.04 -4.48 -7.47
N GLN A 60 -5.97 -4.37 -8.26
CA GLN A 60 -5.97 -4.84 -9.65
C GLN A 60 -5.84 -6.37 -9.64
N THR A 61 -6.96 -7.06 -9.79
CA THR A 61 -7.00 -8.50 -10.07
C THR A 61 -7.19 -8.70 -11.58
N HIS A 62 -6.13 -8.51 -12.36
CA HIS A 62 -6.10 -9.06 -13.72
C HIS A 62 -5.58 -10.50 -13.62
N ALA A 63 -6.50 -11.45 -13.41
CA ALA A 63 -6.25 -12.85 -13.69
C ALA A 63 -6.38 -13.03 -15.21
N ASN A 64 -5.36 -13.62 -15.83
CA ASN A 64 -5.45 -14.11 -17.22
C ASN A 64 -6.48 -15.23 -17.33
#